data_AF-A0A257TSZ1-F1
#
_entry.id   AF-A0A257TSZ1-F1
#
_cell.length_a   1.000
_cell.length_b   1.000
_cell.length_c   1.000
_cell.angle_alpha   90.00
_cell.angle_beta   90.00
_cell.angle_gamma   90.00
#
_symmetry.space_group_name_H-M   'P 1'
#
loop_
_entity.id
_entity.type
_entity.pdbx_description
1 polymer ?
#
loop_
_entity_poly.entity_id
_entity_poly.type
_entity_poly.pdbx_seq_one_letter_code
_entity_poly.pdbx_strand_id
1 'polypeptide(L)'
;MRFTVEWQATARENLADLWLAATAESCRQITSSSQDIDVALRHQPYSVGESRTDGRRILFARPLAVVYEIHDEAALVKVVAVWRLVMEFKSLLSAISFAARAHEGQFRKDGETPYIAHPLRVMTVASQLFGVSDLEALMAAVLHDTIEDTRTDHDDLSEQFGTRVADYVAALTKDKRLPEETR
;
A
#
# COMPACT_ATOMS: atom_id res chain seq x y z
N MET A 1 -14.26 -29.55 -17.21
CA MET A 1 -13.52 -30.33 -16.19
C MET A 1 -13.53 -29.51 -14.91
N ARG A 2 -13.91 -30.09 -13.75
CA ARG A 2 -13.87 -29.39 -12.46
C ARG A 2 -12.61 -29.79 -11.72
N PHE A 3 -11.85 -28.81 -11.24
CA PHE A 3 -10.66 -29.04 -10.44
C PHE A 3 -11.00 -29.02 -8.96
N THR A 4 -10.35 -29.87 -8.18
CA THR A 4 -10.31 -29.72 -6.72
C THR A 4 -9.30 -28.61 -6.41
N VAL A 5 -9.66 -27.69 -5.51
CA VAL A 5 -8.76 -26.61 -5.06
C VAL A 5 -8.32 -26.93 -3.65
N GLU A 6 -7.01 -27.00 -3.43
CA GLU A 6 -6.40 -27.28 -2.13
C GLU A 6 -5.47 -26.14 -1.74
N TRP A 7 -5.78 -25.49 -0.62
CA TRP A 7 -4.90 -24.49 -0.03
C TRP A 7 -3.84 -25.20 0.82
N GLN A 8 -2.58 -25.04 0.43
CA GLN A 8 -1.46 -25.57 1.19
C GLN A 8 -1.41 -24.91 2.58
N ALA A 9 -0.85 -25.63 3.57
CA ALA A 9 -0.85 -25.19 4.97
C ALA A 9 -0.35 -23.75 5.15
N THR A 10 0.77 -23.42 4.50
CA THR A 10 1.36 -22.07 4.49
C THR A 10 0.42 -21.01 3.92
N ALA A 11 -0.31 -21.30 2.84
CA ALA A 11 -1.27 -20.38 2.26
C ALA A 11 -2.49 -20.17 3.18
N ARG A 12 -2.95 -21.22 3.87
CA ARG A 12 -4.05 -21.10 4.84
C ARG A 12 -3.65 -20.28 6.06
N GLU A 13 -2.44 -20.50 6.58
CA GLU A 13 -1.89 -19.74 7.70
C GLU A 13 -1.75 -18.26 7.35
N ASN A 14 -1.15 -17.94 6.20
CA ASN A 14 -1.07 -16.56 5.71
C ASN A 14 -2.45 -15.92 5.53
N LEU A 15 -3.44 -16.66 4.99
CA LEU A 15 -4.80 -16.15 4.85
C LEU A 15 -5.44 -15.84 6.21
N ALA A 16 -5.20 -16.70 7.20
CA ALA A 16 -5.69 -16.50 8.56
C ALA A 16 -5.05 -15.26 9.21
N ASP A 17 -3.73 -15.10 9.07
CA ASP A 17 -3.01 -13.93 9.59
C ASP A 17 -3.52 -12.63 8.95
N LEU A 18 -3.71 -12.63 7.63
CA LEU A 18 -4.30 -11.49 6.91
C LEU A 18 -5.70 -11.13 7.40
N TRP A 19 -6.51 -12.14 7.72
CA TRP A 19 -7.87 -11.95 8.23
C TRP A 19 -7.86 -11.44 9.68
N LEU A 20 -7.00 -11.99 10.54
CA LEU A 20 -6.87 -11.60 11.94
C LEU A 20 -6.33 -10.17 12.10
N ALA A 21 -5.47 -9.73 11.19
CA ALA A 21 -4.92 -8.37 11.18
C ALA A 21 -5.89 -7.33 10.54
N ALA A 22 -7.02 -7.75 9.98
CA ALA A 22 -7.90 -6.88 9.21
C ALA A 22 -9.02 -6.24 10.04
N THR A 23 -9.51 -5.09 9.57
CA THR A 23 -10.75 -4.48 10.09
C THR A 23 -11.97 -5.31 9.70
N ALA A 24 -13.10 -5.16 10.40
CA ALA A 24 -14.32 -5.91 10.10
C ALA A 24 -14.81 -5.78 8.64
N GLU A 25 -14.59 -4.62 8.01
CA GLU A 25 -14.87 -4.42 6.58
C GLU A 25 -13.86 -5.15 5.68
N SER A 26 -12.57 -5.04 6.01
CA SER A 26 -11.50 -5.74 5.28
C SER A 26 -11.63 -7.27 5.41
N CYS A 27 -12.08 -7.80 6.54
CA CYS A 27 -12.37 -9.23 6.73
C CYS A 27 -13.39 -9.74 5.71
N ARG A 28 -14.49 -9.00 5.48
CA ARG A 28 -15.50 -9.37 4.47
C ARG A 28 -14.91 -9.41 3.06
N GLN A 29 -14.08 -8.43 2.72
CA GLN A 29 -13.42 -8.37 1.41
C GLN A 29 -12.42 -9.52 1.21
N ILE A 30 -11.63 -9.85 2.24
CA ILE A 30 -10.70 -10.99 2.23
C ILE A 30 -11.45 -12.30 2.05
N THR A 31 -12.53 -12.51 2.80
CA THR A 31 -13.36 -13.72 2.68
C THR A 31 -13.97 -13.83 1.28
N SER A 32 -14.59 -12.77 0.76
CA SER A 32 -15.16 -12.77 -0.59
C SER A 32 -14.12 -13.10 -1.66
N SER A 33 -12.96 -12.45 -1.59
CA SER A 33 -11.86 -12.66 -2.53
C SER A 33 -11.31 -14.10 -2.50
N SER A 34 -11.16 -14.70 -1.30
CA SER A 34 -10.75 -16.11 -1.20
C SER A 34 -11.77 -17.07 -1.83
N GLN A 35 -13.07 -16.77 -1.74
CA GLN A 35 -14.14 -17.54 -2.37
C GLN A 35 -14.11 -17.38 -3.89
N ASP A 36 -13.89 -16.16 -4.39
CA ASP A 36 -13.77 -15.90 -5.83
C ASP A 36 -12.57 -16.65 -6.44
N ILE A 37 -11.44 -16.70 -5.72
CA ILE A 37 -10.27 -17.50 -6.09
C ILE A 37 -10.64 -18.98 -6.19
N ASP A 38 -11.29 -19.52 -5.16
CA ASP A 38 -11.73 -20.92 -5.13
C ASP A 38 -12.64 -21.27 -6.32
N VAL A 39 -13.61 -20.39 -6.61
CA VAL A 39 -14.55 -20.57 -7.73
C VAL A 39 -13.80 -20.50 -9.06
N ALA A 40 -12.93 -19.51 -9.26
CA ALA A 40 -12.18 -19.34 -10.49
C ALA A 40 -11.28 -20.55 -10.78
N LEU A 41 -10.49 -20.98 -9.79
CA LEU A 41 -9.55 -22.08 -9.92
C LEU A 41 -10.25 -23.44 -10.10
N ARG A 42 -11.43 -23.63 -9.51
CA ARG A 42 -12.24 -24.85 -9.70
C ARG A 42 -12.75 -25.01 -11.12
N HIS A 43 -13.05 -23.90 -11.82
CA HIS A 43 -13.72 -23.95 -13.12
C HIS A 43 -12.76 -23.80 -14.29
N GLN A 44 -11.81 -22.86 -14.22
CA GLN A 44 -10.96 -22.51 -15.36
C GLN A 44 -9.53 -22.10 -14.95
N PRO A 45 -8.76 -22.98 -14.28
CA PRO A 45 -7.45 -22.61 -13.75
C PRO A 45 -6.42 -22.24 -14.84
N TYR A 46 -6.59 -22.70 -16.08
CA TYR A 46 -5.71 -22.34 -17.20
C TYR A 46 -5.99 -20.97 -17.81
N SER A 47 -7.23 -20.46 -17.71
CA SER A 47 -7.62 -19.17 -18.32
C SER A 47 -7.51 -17.99 -17.37
N VAL A 48 -7.36 -18.25 -16.07
CA VAL A 48 -7.21 -17.21 -15.05
C VAL A 48 -5.74 -17.03 -14.66
N GLY A 49 -5.36 -15.81 -14.29
CA GLY A 49 -4.00 -15.47 -13.85
C GLY A 49 -2.93 -15.52 -14.94
N GLU A 50 -1.69 -15.31 -14.51
CA GLU A 50 -0.49 -15.26 -15.35
C GLU A 50 0.44 -16.44 -15.08
N SER A 51 0.89 -17.12 -16.14
CA SER A 51 1.88 -18.20 -16.05
C SER A 51 3.30 -17.69 -15.72
N ARG A 52 4.09 -18.51 -15.05
CA ARG A 52 5.52 -18.31 -14.77
C ARG A 52 6.35 -19.42 -15.43
N THR A 53 7.64 -19.17 -15.60
CA THR A 53 8.58 -20.07 -16.31
C THR A 53 8.83 -21.39 -15.58
N ASP A 54 8.50 -21.46 -14.29
CA ASP A 54 8.62 -22.64 -13.44
C ASP A 54 7.32 -23.46 -13.33
N GLY A 55 6.32 -23.16 -14.16
CA GLY A 55 5.04 -23.85 -14.16
C GLY A 55 4.02 -23.34 -13.14
N ARG A 56 4.41 -22.41 -12.24
CA ARG A 56 3.48 -21.75 -11.32
C ARG A 56 2.67 -20.68 -12.03
N ARG A 57 1.54 -20.30 -11.43
CA ARG A 57 0.64 -19.26 -11.95
C ARG A 57 0.28 -18.28 -10.84
N ILE A 58 0.07 -17.02 -11.19
CA ILE A 58 -0.33 -15.97 -10.25
C ILE A 58 -1.71 -15.46 -10.61
N LEU A 59 -2.66 -15.50 -9.67
CA LEU A 59 -3.99 -14.93 -9.83
C LEU A 59 -4.14 -13.72 -8.91
N PHE A 60 -4.55 -12.59 -9.49
CA PHE A 60 -4.90 -11.39 -8.76
C PHE A 60 -6.42 -11.31 -8.62
N ALA A 61 -6.93 -11.37 -7.39
CA ALA A 61 -8.35 -11.24 -7.08
C ALA A 61 -8.47 -10.35 -5.85
N ARG A 62 -8.59 -9.03 -6.06
CA ARG A 62 -8.46 -8.05 -4.98
C ARG A 62 -9.42 -8.34 -3.80
N PRO A 63 -8.98 -8.17 -2.55
CA PRO A 63 -7.67 -7.63 -2.13
C PRO A 63 -6.54 -8.66 -2.08
N LEU A 64 -6.73 -9.90 -2.53
CA LEU A 64 -5.72 -10.95 -2.47
C LEU A 64 -5.01 -11.16 -3.82
N ALA A 65 -3.82 -11.72 -3.72
CA ALA A 65 -3.16 -12.41 -4.82
C ALA A 65 -2.68 -13.77 -4.34
N VAL A 66 -2.71 -14.74 -5.23
CA VAL A 66 -2.29 -16.12 -4.94
C VAL A 66 -1.29 -16.62 -5.98
N VAL A 67 -0.38 -17.47 -5.53
CA VAL A 67 0.39 -18.35 -6.41
C VAL A 67 -0.24 -19.74 -6.34
N TYR A 68 -0.42 -20.38 -7.48
CA TYR A 68 -0.99 -21.71 -7.56
C TYR A 68 -0.32 -22.57 -8.65
N GLU A 69 -0.45 -23.89 -8.48
CA GLU A 69 0.04 -24.92 -9.38
C GLU A 69 -1.12 -25.78 -9.85
N ILE A 70 -1.10 -26.21 -11.11
CA ILE A 70 -2.12 -27.10 -11.67
C ILE A 70 -1.50 -28.49 -11.85
N HIS A 71 -2.17 -29.51 -11.32
CA HIS A 71 -1.80 -30.91 -11.41
C HIS A 71 -2.87 -31.65 -12.24
N ASP A 72 -2.60 -31.77 -13.54
CA ASP A 72 -3.50 -32.36 -14.54
C ASP A 72 -3.99 -33.76 -14.17
N GLU A 73 -3.06 -34.63 -13.77
CA GLU A 73 -3.34 -36.05 -13.51
C GLU A 73 -4.40 -36.28 -12.43
N ALA A 74 -4.48 -35.37 -11.46
CA ALA A 74 -5.40 -35.45 -10.33
C ALA A 74 -6.58 -34.47 -10.44
N ALA A 75 -6.68 -33.70 -11.52
CA ALA A 75 -7.58 -32.55 -11.62
C ALA A 75 -7.51 -31.66 -10.36
N LEU A 76 -6.28 -31.36 -9.90
CA LEU A 76 -6.02 -30.67 -8.64
C LEU A 76 -5.32 -29.33 -8.89
N VAL A 77 -5.73 -28.30 -8.16
CA VAL A 77 -5.04 -27.01 -8.09
C VAL A 77 -4.56 -26.80 -6.67
N LYS A 78 -3.26 -26.57 -6.50
CA LYS A 78 -2.66 -26.25 -5.20
C LYS A 78 -2.43 -24.76 -5.10
N VAL A 79 -3.06 -24.09 -4.14
CA VAL A 79 -2.73 -22.71 -3.78
C VAL A 79 -1.55 -22.75 -2.81
N VAL A 80 -0.37 -22.35 -3.30
CA VAL A 80 0.90 -22.49 -2.57
C VAL A 80 1.24 -21.26 -1.74
N ALA A 81 0.75 -20.09 -2.14
CA ALA A 81 0.93 -18.84 -1.41
C ALA A 81 -0.24 -17.90 -1.63
N VAL A 82 -0.49 -17.07 -0.62
CA VAL A 82 -1.44 -15.95 -0.67
C VAL A 82 -0.83 -14.77 0.05
N TRP A 83 -1.08 -13.58 -0.48
CA TRP A 83 -0.75 -12.33 0.16
C TRP A 83 -1.83 -11.30 -0.14
N ARG A 84 -1.93 -10.28 0.70
CA ARG A 84 -2.74 -9.11 0.39
C ARG A 84 -2.01 -8.31 -0.69
N LEU A 85 -2.71 -7.95 -1.75
CA LEU A 85 -2.29 -6.86 -2.64
C LEU A 85 -2.36 -5.58 -1.82
N VAL A 86 -1.27 -5.29 -1.13
CA VAL A 86 -1.14 -4.07 -0.36
C VAL A 86 -1.03 -2.92 -1.36
N MET A 87 -2.07 -2.09 -1.38
CA MET A 87 -2.10 -0.81 -2.10
C MET A 87 -1.15 0.23 -1.48
N GLU A 88 -0.44 -0.13 -0.42
CA GLU A 88 0.44 0.72 0.39
C GLU A 88 1.52 1.43 -0.43
N PHE A 89 2.14 0.75 -1.40
CA PHE A 89 3.07 1.40 -2.33
C PHE A 89 2.40 2.45 -3.22
N LYS A 90 1.14 2.25 -3.61
CA LYS A 90 0.39 3.24 -4.38
C LYS A 90 0.13 4.47 -3.52
N SER A 91 -0.17 4.30 -2.24
CA SER A 91 -0.43 5.41 -1.31
C SER A 91 0.83 6.26 -1.09
N LEU A 92 1.99 5.64 -0.83
CA LEU A 92 3.25 6.38 -0.65
C LEU A 92 3.68 7.10 -1.93
N LEU A 93 3.62 6.42 -3.08
CA LEU A 93 3.92 7.05 -4.37
C LEU A 93 2.94 8.18 -4.69
N SER A 94 1.67 8.05 -4.32
CA SER A 94 0.68 9.11 -4.45
C SER A 94 1.01 10.31 -3.56
N ALA A 95 1.42 10.08 -2.32
CA ALA A 95 1.87 11.15 -1.41
C ALA A 95 3.13 11.86 -1.92
N ILE A 96 4.13 11.11 -2.39
CA ILE A 96 5.34 11.67 -3.03
C ILE A 96 4.95 12.52 -4.25
N SER A 97 4.08 11.99 -5.11
CA SER A 97 3.64 12.67 -6.32
C SER A 97 2.83 13.92 -5.99
N PHE A 98 2.00 13.89 -4.94
CA PHE A 98 1.27 15.04 -4.44
C PHE A 98 2.22 16.12 -3.91
N ALA A 99 3.15 15.76 -3.02
CA ALA A 99 4.14 16.69 -2.48
C ALA A 99 4.97 17.34 -3.60
N ALA A 100 5.38 16.56 -4.61
CA ALA A 100 6.12 17.07 -5.76
C ALA A 100 5.33 18.13 -6.53
N ARG A 101 4.02 17.92 -6.74
CA ARG A 101 3.14 18.91 -7.38
C ARG A 101 2.87 20.12 -6.48
N ALA A 102 2.63 19.91 -5.20
CA ALA A 102 2.34 20.99 -4.25
C ALA A 102 3.51 21.97 -4.14
N HIS A 103 4.74 21.46 -4.18
CA HIS A 103 5.97 22.25 -4.17
C HIS A 103 6.52 22.56 -5.58
N GLU A 104 5.72 22.43 -6.64
CA GLU A 104 6.16 22.77 -8.00
C GLU A 104 6.61 24.24 -8.07
N GLY A 105 7.78 24.47 -8.68
CA GLY A 105 8.39 25.79 -8.79
C GLY A 105 9.07 26.29 -7.50
N GLN A 106 9.05 25.52 -6.40
CA GLN A 106 9.79 25.84 -5.19
C GLN A 106 11.18 25.20 -5.19
N PHE A 107 12.16 25.92 -4.66
CA PHE A 107 13.57 25.50 -4.59
C PHE A 107 14.09 25.57 -3.16
N ARG A 108 15.15 24.82 -2.88
CA ARG A 108 15.91 24.92 -1.62
C ARG A 108 16.65 26.25 -1.54
N LYS A 109 17.28 26.52 -0.40
CA LYS A 109 18.05 27.76 -0.15
C LYS A 109 19.22 27.97 -1.14
N ASP A 110 19.66 26.91 -1.83
CA ASP A 110 20.66 26.98 -2.89
C ASP A 110 20.12 27.56 -4.21
N GLY A 111 18.79 27.65 -4.37
CA GLY A 111 18.13 28.15 -5.57
C GLY A 111 18.12 27.19 -6.76
N GLU A 112 18.73 26.02 -6.63
CA GLU A 112 18.90 25.06 -7.73
C GLU A 112 18.14 23.75 -7.48
N THR A 113 18.16 23.26 -6.23
CA THR A 113 17.58 21.96 -5.90
C THR A 113 16.06 22.10 -5.72
N PRO A 114 15.23 21.31 -6.44
CA PRO A 114 13.79 21.32 -6.24
C PRO A 114 13.40 21.00 -4.79
N TYR A 115 12.42 21.71 -4.24
CA TYR A 115 12.09 21.61 -2.82
C TYR A 115 11.70 20.19 -2.38
N ILE A 116 11.06 19.41 -3.26
CA ILE A 116 10.70 18.00 -3.04
C ILE A 116 11.87 17.10 -2.58
N ALA A 117 13.12 17.48 -2.89
CA ALA A 117 14.29 16.76 -2.40
C ALA A 117 14.39 16.76 -0.86
N HIS A 118 13.87 17.80 -0.19
CA HIS A 118 13.87 17.87 1.28
C HIS A 118 12.90 16.88 1.92
N PRO A 119 11.59 16.89 1.61
CA PRO A 119 10.67 15.90 2.17
C PRO A 119 11.06 14.46 1.85
N LEU A 120 11.59 14.18 0.65
CA LEU A 120 12.11 12.84 0.30
C LEU A 120 13.29 12.43 1.19
N ARG A 121 14.23 13.35 1.47
CA ARG A 121 15.35 13.08 2.37
C ARG A 121 14.86 12.83 3.81
N VAL A 122 13.88 13.59 4.30
CA VAL A 122 13.29 13.39 5.63
C VAL A 122 12.65 12.01 5.75
N MET A 123 11.79 11.64 4.79
CA MET A 123 11.18 10.30 4.72
C MET A 123 12.24 9.19 4.66
N THR A 124 13.29 9.38 3.86
CA THR A 124 14.38 8.40 3.72
C THR A 124 15.14 8.24 5.04
N VAL A 125 15.48 9.34 5.71
CA VAL A 125 16.15 9.31 7.03
C VAL A 125 15.27 8.64 8.08
N ALA A 126 13.97 8.96 8.13
CA ALA A 126 13.04 8.32 9.05
C ALA A 126 13.00 6.80 8.85
N SER A 127 12.92 6.35 7.59
CA SER A 127 12.89 4.93 7.28
C SER A 127 14.24 4.23 7.54
N GLN A 128 15.34 4.78 7.02
CA GLN A 128 16.62 4.09 6.97
C GLN A 128 17.44 4.22 8.27
N LEU A 129 17.40 5.39 8.92
CA LEU A 129 18.20 5.61 10.13
C LEU A 129 17.41 5.38 11.42
N PHE A 130 16.10 5.64 11.40
CA PHE A 130 15.25 5.50 12.59
C PHE A 130 14.33 4.28 12.55
N GLY A 131 14.35 3.49 11.46
CA GLY A 131 13.60 2.24 11.35
C GLY A 131 12.08 2.43 11.27
N VAL A 132 11.61 3.62 10.87
CA VAL A 132 10.18 3.87 10.70
C VAL A 132 9.67 3.06 9.51
N SER A 133 8.75 2.13 9.81
CA SER A 133 8.10 1.26 8.83
C SER A 133 6.59 1.49 8.73
N ASP A 134 6.03 2.31 9.62
CA ASP A 134 4.62 2.73 9.56
C ASP A 134 4.39 3.61 8.32
N LEU A 135 3.48 3.18 7.46
CA LEU A 135 3.24 3.85 6.19
C LEU A 135 2.68 5.26 6.36
N GLU A 136 1.72 5.45 7.27
CA GLU A 136 1.10 6.75 7.50
C GLU A 136 2.14 7.77 8.01
N ALA A 137 3.06 7.34 8.87
CA ALA A 137 4.19 8.14 9.32
C ALA A 137 5.14 8.50 8.17
N LEU A 138 5.44 7.58 7.25
CA LEU A 138 6.28 7.86 6.08
C LEU A 138 5.58 8.80 5.08
N MET A 139 4.26 8.65 4.91
CA MET A 139 3.45 9.57 4.11
C MET A 139 3.42 10.97 4.75
N ALA A 140 3.23 11.07 6.07
CA ALA A 140 3.30 12.34 6.77
C ALA A 140 4.70 12.98 6.63
N ALA A 141 5.78 12.20 6.70
CA ALA A 141 7.14 12.70 6.52
C ALA A 141 7.36 13.33 5.13
N VAL A 142 6.81 12.76 4.06
CA VAL A 142 6.91 13.36 2.72
C VAL A 142 5.95 14.53 2.50
N LEU A 143 4.85 14.61 3.27
CA LEU A 143 3.84 15.66 3.18
C LEU A 143 4.04 16.80 4.20
N HIS A 144 4.98 16.70 5.14
CA HIS A 144 5.01 17.55 6.34
C HIS A 144 5.00 19.07 6.08
N ASP A 145 5.64 19.54 5.01
CA ASP A 145 5.72 20.97 4.67
C ASP A 145 4.58 21.43 3.73
N THR A 146 3.67 20.53 3.31
CA THR A 146 2.64 20.88 2.31
C THR A 146 1.62 21.88 2.84
N ILE A 147 1.12 21.70 4.07
CA ILE A 147 0.23 22.69 4.70
C ILE A 147 1.00 23.99 5.00
N GLU A 148 2.26 23.90 5.43
CA GLU A 148 3.04 25.07 5.84
C GLU A 148 3.43 25.97 4.65
N ASP A 149 3.89 25.38 3.54
CA ASP A 149 4.60 26.08 2.48
C ASP A 149 3.86 26.07 1.13
N THR A 150 2.64 25.54 1.07
CA THR A 150 1.86 25.48 -0.18
C THR A 150 0.42 25.97 0.04
N ARG A 151 -0.49 25.68 -0.90
CA ARG A 151 -1.94 25.98 -0.77
C ARG A 151 -2.75 24.80 -0.21
N THR A 152 -2.09 23.68 0.06
CA THR A 152 -2.72 22.49 0.62
C THR A 152 -3.27 22.78 2.02
N ASP A 153 -4.47 22.30 2.31
CA ASP A 153 -5.03 22.33 3.66
C ASP A 153 -5.20 20.91 4.24
N HIS A 154 -5.72 20.82 5.47
CA HIS A 154 -5.93 19.54 6.16
C HIS A 154 -6.99 18.69 5.44
N ASP A 155 -8.05 19.31 4.92
CA ASP A 155 -9.14 18.62 4.25
C ASP A 155 -8.65 17.95 2.95
N ASP A 156 -7.84 18.65 2.14
CA ASP A 156 -7.17 18.10 0.95
C ASP A 156 -6.44 16.79 1.25
N LEU A 157 -5.71 16.75 2.37
CA LEU A 157 -4.94 15.59 2.80
C LEU A 157 -5.82 14.49 3.40
N SER A 158 -6.84 14.87 4.17
CA SER A 158 -7.79 13.94 4.80
C SER A 158 -8.57 13.18 3.74
N GLU A 159 -9.03 13.86 2.68
CA GLU A 159 -9.74 13.26 1.56
C GLU A 159 -8.86 12.31 0.73
N GLN A 160 -7.59 12.66 0.50
CA GLN A 160 -6.71 11.87 -0.37
C GLN A 160 -5.96 10.74 0.34
N PHE A 161 -5.58 10.95 1.59
CA PHE A 161 -4.65 10.09 2.32
C PHE A 161 -5.20 9.58 3.65
N GLY A 162 -6.40 10.04 4.05
CA GLY A 162 -7.04 9.69 5.30
C GLY A 162 -6.70 10.65 6.43
N THR A 163 -7.64 10.80 7.36
CA THR A 163 -7.58 11.76 8.47
C THR A 163 -6.33 11.60 9.34
N ARG A 164 -5.88 10.37 9.59
CA ARG A 164 -4.67 10.11 10.40
C ARG A 164 -3.41 10.75 9.80
N VAL A 165 -3.24 10.67 8.48
CA VAL A 165 -2.10 11.31 7.79
C VAL A 165 -2.23 12.83 7.87
N ALA A 166 -3.43 13.37 7.63
CA ALA A 166 -3.69 14.80 7.73
C ALA A 166 -3.41 15.35 9.14
N ASP A 167 -3.82 14.62 10.19
CA ASP A 167 -3.57 14.96 11.59
C ASP A 167 -2.07 14.97 11.92
N TYR A 168 -1.30 14.00 11.41
CA TYR A 168 0.16 14.00 11.55
C TYR A 168 0.80 15.21 10.89
N VAL A 169 0.40 15.55 9.67
CA VAL A 169 0.95 16.71 8.96
C VAL A 169 0.58 18.01 9.67
N ALA A 170 -0.67 18.17 10.11
CA ALA A 170 -1.10 19.35 10.87
C ALA A 170 -0.35 19.49 12.19
N ALA A 171 -0.07 18.39 12.89
CA ALA A 171 0.71 18.42 14.12
C ALA A 171 2.19 18.82 13.91
N LEU A 172 2.72 18.65 12.69
CA LEU A 172 4.08 19.05 12.31
C LEU A 172 4.15 20.46 11.72
N THR A 173 3.00 21.04 11.36
CA THR A 173 2.90 22.36 10.71
C THR A 173 3.06 23.47 11.72
N LYS A 174 3.95 24.44 11.45
CA LYS A 174 4.14 25.59 12.33
C LYS A 174 3.09 26.67 12.08
N ASP A 175 2.61 27.30 13.17
CA ASP A 175 1.77 28.48 13.04
C ASP A 175 2.63 29.71 12.69
N LYS A 176 2.65 30.09 11.41
CA LYS A 176 3.41 31.26 10.90
C LYS A 176 2.94 32.61 11.48
N ARG A 177 1.83 32.66 12.24
CA ARG A 177 1.37 33.88 12.92
C ARG A 177 2.11 34.12 14.25
N LEU A 178 2.78 33.10 14.79
CA LEU A 178 3.53 33.20 16.02
C LEU A 178 4.98 33.61 15.75
N PRO A 179 5.65 34.31 16.69
CA PRO A 179 7.08 34.58 16.61
C PRO A 179 7.90 33.30 16.43
N GLU A 180 9.04 33.37 15.76
CA GLU A 180 9.85 32.19 15.44
C GLU A 180 10.27 31.39 16.68
N GLU A 181 10.46 32.06 17.83
CA GLU A 181 10.80 31.41 19.09
C GLU A 181 9.64 30.65 19.75
N THR A 182 8.40 30.92 19.32
CA THR A 182 7.16 30.46 20.00
C THR A 182 6.31 29.53 19.13
N ARG A 183 6.70 29.33 17.87
CA ARG A 183 6.01 28.46 16.90
C ARG A 183 6.60 27.05 16.84
#